data_AF-R9A4B1-F1
#
_entry.id   AF-R9A4B1-F1
#
_cell.length_a   1.000
_cell.length_b   1.000
_cell.length_c   1.000
_cell.angle_alpha   90.00
_cell.angle_beta   90.00
_cell.angle_gamma   90.00
#
_symmetry.space_group_name_H-M   'P 1'
#
loop_
_entity.id
_entity.type
_entity.pdbx_description
1 polymer ?
#
loop_
_entity_poly.entity_id
_entity_poly.type
_entity_poly.pdbx_seq_one_letter_code
_entity_poly.pdbx_strand_id
1 'polypeptide(L)'
;MEHKESKHRKKGGIKAAFEDLVAKVASYVEVMTIYIQKNLQVYIKNLVLSSVWVFTSIFLIFLGLIYISYGVYLSIQKFLSNGDPILASFGTGLGFLVFAILFLSLVLRKK
;
A
#
# COMPACT_ATOMS: atom_id res chain seq x y z
N MET A 1 14.16 18.84 -61.46
CA MET A 1 13.94 20.04 -60.64
C MET A 1 14.79 19.89 -59.39
N GLU A 2 15.95 20.54 -59.36
CA GLU A 2 16.86 20.54 -58.21
C GLU A 2 16.28 21.42 -57.10
N HIS A 3 15.83 20.81 -56.00
CA HIS A 3 15.63 21.54 -54.76
C HIS A 3 17.00 21.83 -54.14
N LYS A 4 17.51 23.03 -54.48
CA LYS A 4 18.57 23.72 -53.74
C LYS A 4 18.04 24.09 -52.36
N GLU A 5 18.10 23.18 -51.39
CA GLU A 5 18.19 23.60 -49.99
C GLU A 5 19.67 23.71 -49.65
N SER A 6 20.11 24.97 -49.66
CA SER A 6 21.39 25.42 -49.21
C SER A 6 21.66 24.85 -47.81
N LYS A 7 22.52 23.82 -47.78
CA LYS A 7 23.20 23.36 -46.56
C LYS A 7 24.15 24.49 -46.15
N HIS A 8 23.58 25.56 -45.59
CA HIS A 8 24.32 26.65 -44.98
C HIS A 8 25.06 26.02 -43.81
N ARG A 9 26.30 25.57 -44.06
CA ARG A 9 27.28 25.26 -43.02
C ARG A 9 27.46 26.54 -42.22
N LYS A 10 26.63 26.71 -41.18
CA LYS A 10 26.82 27.76 -40.18
C LYS A 10 28.17 27.46 -39.55
N LYS A 11 29.15 28.30 -39.86
CA LYS A 11 30.42 28.41 -39.13
C LYS A 11 30.08 28.88 -37.71
N GLY A 12 29.61 27.98 -36.87
CA GLY A 12 29.51 28.17 -35.43
C GLY A 12 30.62 27.36 -34.81
N GLY A 13 31.55 28.01 -34.10
CA GLY A 13 32.65 27.33 -33.42
C GLY A 13 32.16 26.35 -32.35
N ILE A 14 33.10 25.75 -31.61
CA ILE A 14 32.85 24.80 -30.50
C ILE A 14 31.69 25.25 -29.59
N LYS A 15 31.54 26.56 -29.38
CA LYS A 15 30.45 27.17 -28.61
C LYS A 15 29.04 26.85 -29.16
N ALA A 16 28.82 26.93 -30.47
CA ALA A 16 27.52 26.64 -31.08
C ALA A 16 27.19 25.13 -31.03
N ALA A 17 28.20 24.27 -31.18
CA ALA A 17 28.04 22.83 -30.99
C ALA A 17 27.73 22.47 -29.53
N PHE A 18 28.31 23.21 -28.57
CA PHE A 18 28.02 23.03 -27.15
C PHE A 18 26.61 23.49 -26.78
N GLU A 19 26.15 24.63 -27.31
CA GLU A 19 24.78 25.11 -27.12
C GLU A 19 23.75 24.11 -27.70
N ASP A 20 24.00 23.54 -28.89
CA ASP A 20 23.15 22.50 -29.48
C ASP A 20 23.14 21.20 -28.65
N LEU A 21 24.28 20.83 -28.06
CA LEU A 21 24.40 19.67 -27.18
C LEU A 21 23.65 19.87 -25.85
N VAL A 22 23.76 21.05 -25.24
CA VAL A 22 23.00 21.41 -24.03
C VAL A 22 21.50 21.42 -24.31
N ALA A 23 21.07 21.97 -25.46
CA ALA A 23 19.66 21.96 -25.86
C ALA A 23 19.11 20.54 -26.05
N LYS A 24 19.90 19.62 -26.63
CA LYS A 24 19.53 18.20 -26.73
C LYS A 24 19.46 17.50 -25.38
N VAL A 25 20.39 17.78 -24.47
CA VAL A 25 20.37 17.19 -23.13
C VAL A 25 19.13 17.68 -22.36
N ALA A 26 18.83 18.98 -22.44
CA ALA A 26 17.65 19.56 -21.81
C ALA A 26 16.35 18.91 -22.32
N SER A 27 16.22 18.74 -23.64
CA SER A 27 15.03 18.08 -24.23
C SER A 27 14.93 16.61 -23.85
N TYR A 28 16.07 15.90 -23.75
CA TYR A 28 16.08 14.51 -23.29
C TYR A 28 15.65 14.37 -21.82
N VAL A 29 16.12 15.28 -20.97
CA VAL A 29 15.74 15.35 -19.55
C VAL A 29 14.25 15.65 -19.41
N GLU A 30 13.72 16.57 -20.21
CA GLU A 30 12.29 16.93 -20.17
C GLU A 30 11.41 15.71 -20.50
N VAL A 31 11.74 14.99 -21.58
CA VAL A 31 11.03 13.75 -21.95
C VAL A 31 11.17 12.69 -20.86
N MET A 32 12.37 12.48 -20.31
CA MET A 32 12.62 11.54 -19.22
C MET A 32 11.76 11.87 -17.98
N THR A 33 11.65 13.16 -17.64
CA THR A 33 10.88 13.64 -16.49
C THR A 33 9.39 13.35 -16.67
N ILE A 34 8.85 13.56 -17.88
CA ILE A 34 7.47 13.22 -18.23
C ILE A 34 7.21 11.71 -18.08
N TYR A 35 8.16 10.87 -18.50
CA TYR A 35 8.06 9.41 -18.32
C TYR A 35 8.07 9.00 -16.85
N ILE A 36 8.94 9.58 -16.03
CA ILE A 36 9.00 9.32 -14.59
C ILE A 36 7.69 9.75 -13.92
N GLN A 37 7.18 10.94 -14.24
CA GLN A 37 5.93 11.45 -13.68
C GLN A 37 4.74 10.52 -13.98
N LYS A 38 4.62 10.03 -15.21
CA LYS A 38 3.55 9.09 -15.58
C LYS A 38 3.63 7.78 -14.80
N ASN A 39 4.82 7.18 -14.68
CA ASN A 39 5.01 5.94 -13.95
C ASN A 39 4.79 6.12 -12.45
N LEU A 40 5.26 7.23 -11.88
CA LEU A 40 5.11 7.53 -10.46
C LEU A 40 3.64 7.77 -10.09
N GLN A 41 2.87 8.44 -10.95
CA GLN A 41 1.43 8.65 -10.71
C GLN A 41 0.66 7.32 -10.68
N VAL A 42 0.97 6.39 -11.58
CA VAL A 42 0.34 5.05 -11.59
C VAL A 42 0.73 4.26 -10.35
N TYR A 43 2.01 4.30 -9.96
CA TYR A 43 2.50 3.63 -8.77
C TYR A 43 1.83 4.16 -7.50
N ILE A 44 1.78 5.49 -7.32
CA ILE A 44 1.13 6.11 -6.16
C ILE A 44 -0.36 5.78 -6.14
N LYS A 45 -1.05 5.84 -7.29
CA LYS A 45 -2.48 5.49 -7.37
C LYS A 45 -2.73 4.05 -6.93
N ASN A 46 -1.91 3.10 -7.42
CA ASN A 46 -2.04 1.70 -7.05
C ASN A 46 -1.69 1.46 -5.58
N LEU A 47 -0.67 2.15 -5.06
CA LEU A 47 -0.31 2.09 -3.64
C LEU A 47 -1.45 2.60 -2.77
N VAL A 48 -2.02 3.76 -3.08
CA VAL A 48 -3.14 4.35 -2.33
C VAL A 48 -4.35 3.41 -2.37
N LEU A 49 -4.74 2.93 -3.56
CA LEU A 49 -5.86 1.99 -3.68
C LEU A 49 -5.60 0.71 -2.88
N SER A 50 -4.42 0.10 -3.03
CA SER A 50 -4.04 -1.10 -2.28
C SER A 50 -4.05 -0.85 -0.77
N SER A 51 -3.48 0.25 -0.30
CA SER A 51 -3.48 0.63 1.12
C SER A 51 -4.90 0.82 1.66
N VAL A 52 -5.81 1.45 0.90
CA VAL A 52 -7.21 1.60 1.30
C VAL A 52 -7.89 0.24 1.44
N TRP A 53 -7.68 -0.68 0.48
CA TRP A 53 -8.23 -2.04 0.55
C TRP A 53 -7.68 -2.85 1.71
N VAL A 54 -6.37 -2.77 1.96
CA VAL A 54 -5.71 -3.43 3.10
C VAL A 54 -6.27 -2.89 4.41
N PHE A 55 -6.34 -1.56 4.55
CA PHE A 55 -6.89 -0.92 5.74
C PHE A 55 -8.35 -1.29 5.98
N THR A 56 -9.17 -1.25 4.93
CA THR A 56 -10.58 -1.63 4.99
C THR A 56 -10.75 -3.10 5.40
N SER A 57 -9.93 -4.00 4.84
CA SER A 57 -9.97 -5.42 5.17
C SER A 57 -9.59 -5.67 6.64
N ILE A 58 -8.52 -5.03 7.11
CA ILE A 58 -8.12 -5.09 8.52
C ILE A 58 -9.24 -4.57 9.42
N PHE A 59 -9.84 -3.43 9.07
CA PHE A 59 -10.96 -2.85 9.81
C PHE A 59 -12.16 -3.81 9.89
N LEU A 60 -12.55 -4.43 8.78
CA LEU A 60 -13.65 -5.40 8.75
C LEU A 60 -13.34 -6.66 9.56
N ILE A 61 -12.09 -7.15 9.53
CA ILE A 61 -11.66 -8.28 10.37
C ILE A 61 -11.80 -7.92 11.85
N PHE A 62 -11.33 -6.75 12.27
CA PHE A 62 -11.49 -6.29 13.65
C PHE A 62 -12.95 -6.16 14.06
N LEU A 63 -13.79 -5.59 13.20
CA LEU A 63 -15.22 -5.47 13.44
C LEU A 63 -15.87 -6.85 13.60
N GLY A 64 -15.55 -7.80 12.74
CA GLY A 64 -16.00 -9.18 12.85
C GLY A 64 -15.55 -9.85 14.15
N LEU A 65 -14.29 -9.68 14.55
CA LEU A 65 -13.74 -10.23 15.80
C LEU A 65 -14.45 -9.66 17.04
N ILE A 66 -14.76 -8.37 17.05
CA ILE A 66 -15.53 -7.75 18.15
C ILE A 66 -16.92 -8.36 18.23
N TYR A 67 -17.63 -8.48 17.11
CA TYR A 67 -18.96 -9.08 17.08
C TYR A 67 -18.97 -10.54 17.52
N ILE A 68 -18.00 -11.33 17.05
CA ILE A 68 -17.85 -12.73 17.47
C ILE A 68 -17.53 -12.81 18.96
N SER A 69 -16.59 -11.99 19.45
CA SER A 69 -16.23 -11.92 20.88
C SER A 69 -17.45 -11.60 21.74
N TYR A 70 -18.24 -10.63 21.33
CA TYR A 70 -19.47 -10.26 22.04
C TYR A 70 -20.53 -11.38 21.98
N GLY A 71 -20.68 -12.06 20.85
CA GLY A 71 -21.58 -13.21 20.71
C GLY A 71 -21.18 -14.39 21.61
N VAL A 72 -19.88 -14.67 21.73
CA VAL A 72 -19.34 -15.67 22.66
C VAL A 72 -19.64 -15.27 24.10
N TYR A 73 -19.40 -14.00 24.45
CA TYR A 73 -19.74 -13.46 25.77
C TYR A 73 -21.24 -13.64 26.11
N LEU A 74 -22.14 -13.21 25.23
CA LEU A 74 -23.58 -13.36 25.43
C LEU A 74 -24.01 -14.83 25.55
N SER A 75 -23.38 -15.71 24.77
CA SER A 75 -23.66 -17.14 24.82
C SER A 75 -23.25 -17.74 26.16
N ILE A 76 -22.07 -17.39 26.66
CA ILE A 76 -21.60 -17.82 27.99
C ILE A 76 -22.51 -17.25 29.08
N GLN A 77 -22.85 -15.96 29.00
CA GLN A 77 -23.75 -15.32 29.94
C GLN A 77 -25.10 -16.04 30.02
N LYS A 78 -25.68 -16.37 28.86
CA LYS A 78 -27.00 -17.00 28.79
C LYS A 78 -27.01 -18.46 29.24
N PHE A 79 -26.02 -19.26 28.85
CA PHE A 79 -26.09 -20.72 29.00
C PHE A 79 -25.18 -21.29 30.09
N LEU A 80 -24.09 -20.59 30.45
CA LEU A 80 -23.05 -21.11 31.34
C LEU A 80 -22.94 -20.34 32.65
N SER A 81 -23.35 -19.07 32.68
CA SER A 81 -23.21 -18.21 33.86
C SER A 81 -24.56 -17.82 34.50
N ASN A 82 -25.67 -18.47 34.13
CA ASN A 82 -27.01 -18.17 34.64
C ASN A 82 -27.39 -16.67 34.60
N GLY A 83 -26.90 -15.96 33.59
CA GLY A 83 -27.11 -14.52 33.42
C GLY A 83 -26.06 -13.61 34.06
N ASP A 84 -25.12 -14.13 34.86
CA ASP A 84 -24.08 -13.32 35.52
C ASP A 84 -23.09 -12.74 34.49
N PRO A 85 -23.06 -11.41 34.30
CA PRO A 85 -22.19 -10.75 33.33
C PRO A 85 -20.71 -10.77 33.74
N ILE A 86 -20.42 -10.77 35.04
CA ILE A 86 -19.04 -10.74 35.55
C ILE A 86 -18.39 -12.10 35.28
N LEU A 87 -19.05 -13.18 35.68
CA LEU A 87 -18.55 -14.53 35.47
C LEU A 87 -18.40 -14.85 33.97
N ALA A 88 -19.36 -14.42 33.15
CA ALA A 88 -19.31 -14.61 31.70
C ALA A 88 -18.16 -13.83 31.04
N SER A 89 -17.90 -12.60 31.50
CA SER A 89 -16.79 -11.77 31.04
C SER A 89 -15.44 -12.43 31.36
N PHE A 90 -15.26 -12.90 32.60
CA PHE A 90 -14.05 -13.65 32.99
C PHE A 90 -13.88 -14.94 32.20
N GLY A 91 -14.96 -15.71 31.99
CA GLY A 91 -14.92 -16.93 31.19
C GLY A 91 -14.54 -16.68 29.73
N THR A 92 -15.11 -15.64 29.13
CA THR A 92 -14.79 -15.24 27.74
C THR A 92 -13.33 -14.76 27.62
N GLY A 93 -12.89 -13.92 28.55
CA GLY A 93 -11.53 -13.38 28.58
C GLY A 93 -10.48 -14.48 28.77
N LEU A 94 -10.70 -15.40 29.72
CA LEU A 94 -9.81 -16.56 29.93
C LEU A 94 -9.79 -17.48 28.72
N GLY A 95 -10.96 -17.75 28.12
CA GLY A 95 -11.06 -18.56 26.90
C GLY A 95 -10.23 -17.99 25.75
N PHE A 96 -10.35 -16.69 25.49
CA PHE A 96 -9.53 -16.03 24.46
C PHE A 96 -8.05 -15.98 24.81
N LEU A 97 -7.69 -15.81 26.08
CA LEU A 97 -6.29 -15.83 26.52
C LEU A 97 -5.64 -17.20 26.28
N VAL A 98 -6.33 -18.29 26.61
CA VAL A 98 -5.86 -19.65 26.31
C VAL A 98 -5.74 -19.86 24.81
N PHE A 99 -6.73 -19.43 24.03
CA PHE A 99 -6.68 -19.49 22.56
C PHE A 99 -5.48 -18.72 22.00
N ALA A 100 -5.19 -17.52 22.52
CA ALA A 100 -4.06 -16.70 22.10
C ALA A 100 -2.72 -17.38 22.39
N ILE A 101 -2.56 -18.00 23.58
CA ILE A 101 -1.34 -18.74 23.94
C ILE A 101 -1.14 -19.95 23.02
N LEU A 102 -2.20 -20.73 22.77
CA LEU A 102 -2.15 -21.88 21.86
C LEU A 102 -1.80 -21.46 20.43
N PHE A 103 -2.42 -20.38 19.96
CA PHE A 103 -2.14 -19.83 18.64
C PHE A 103 -0.69 -19.33 18.52
N LEU A 104 -0.21 -18.56 19.51
CA LEU A 104 1.18 -18.10 19.55
C LEU A 104 2.15 -19.28 19.55
N SER A 105 1.87 -20.33 20.33
CA SER A 105 2.67 -21.56 20.35
C SER A 105 2.74 -22.21 18.97
N LEU A 106 1.61 -22.35 18.27
CA LEU A 106 1.57 -22.92 16.91
C LEU A 106 2.34 -22.07 15.89
N VAL A 107 2.22 -20.74 15.97
CA VAL A 107 2.91 -19.81 15.07
C VAL A 107 4.42 -19.86 15.31
N LEU A 108 4.87 -19.88 16.56
CA LEU A 108 6.29 -19.91 16.92
C LEU A 108 6.94 -21.26 16.63
N ARG A 109 6.20 -22.37 16.70
CA ARG A 109 6.72 -23.72 16.41
C ARG A 109 7.07 -23.96 14.94
N LYS A 110 6.62 -23.08 14.04
CA LYS A 110 6.94 -23.09 12.59
C LYS A 110 8.14 -22.23 12.21
N LYS A 111 8.72 -21.47 13.15
CA LYS A 111 10.01 -20.79 12.98
C LYS A 111 11.11 -21.62 13.61
#